data_AF-A0A7Y1EYI5-F1
#
_entry.id   AF-A0A7Y1EYI5-F1
#
_cell.length_a   1.000
_cell.length_b   1.000
_cell.length_c   1.000
_cell.angle_alpha   90.00
_cell.angle_beta   90.00
_cell.angle_gamma   90.00
#
_symmetry.space_group_name_H-M   'P 1'
#
loop_
_entity.id
_entity.type
_entity.pdbx_description
1 polymer ?
#
loop_
_entity_poly.entity_id
_entity_poly.type
_entity_poly.pdbx_seq_one_letter_code
_entity_poly.pdbx_strand_id
1 'polypeptide(L)'
;MGNVSSGYGPQGARFAFDSSVEQQRIDDPLAGRGQAGSRPVFGAHGPRPPGMNFVSGNPRASSQPFNYGAYPSGGNSALAHNNFFPSNSATPGRKTADIFGGFFQSENGNCATISAIKASMQRFGQKPTDIFKDVKKTANGYHVTMRDGKTVDLTRQELQQATQHAGLKGSDPAMIKDASFIYAVSAKRAQNENHEGSGHSYAKALDSLKNGEYTKDVFVRLGLKDHVRQGTLRDLQSGMVGTIDKDVGGAGTAHSMAVIGGMEERWGKVGQRATAGKISDGRGHEWKENVLVLT
;
A
#
# COMPACT_ATOMS: atom_id res chain seq x y z
N MET A 1 -35.89 -6.74 -35.71
CA MET A 1 -36.21 -5.80 -34.62
C MET A 1 -35.81 -6.47 -33.31
N GLY A 2 -34.66 -6.12 -32.76
CA GLY A 2 -34.16 -6.70 -31.52
C GLY A 2 -33.57 -5.58 -30.68
N ASN A 3 -34.12 -5.39 -29.48
CA ASN A 3 -33.61 -4.50 -28.46
C ASN A 3 -33.53 -5.32 -27.18
N VAL A 4 -32.33 -5.56 -26.66
CA VAL A 4 -32.13 -5.97 -25.27
C VAL A 4 -30.94 -5.18 -24.72
N SER A 5 -31.24 -4.39 -23.70
CA SER A 5 -30.40 -3.38 -23.07
C SER A 5 -29.19 -3.97 -22.36
N SER A 6 -28.06 -3.27 -22.49
CA SER A 6 -26.78 -3.50 -21.82
C SER A 6 -26.82 -3.15 -20.33
N GLY A 7 -26.07 -3.89 -19.52
CA GLY A 7 -25.76 -3.51 -18.15
C GLY A 7 -24.91 -4.56 -17.45
N TYR A 8 -23.58 -4.50 -17.61
CA TYR A 8 -22.63 -5.33 -16.86
C TYR A 8 -21.49 -4.45 -16.31
N GLY A 9 -21.48 -4.28 -14.98
CA GLY A 9 -20.41 -3.63 -14.23
C GLY A 9 -19.35 -4.63 -13.74
N PRO A 10 -18.15 -4.14 -13.33
CA PRO A 10 -17.02 -4.97 -12.93
C PRO A 10 -17.18 -5.58 -11.53
N GLN A 11 -16.73 -6.83 -11.35
CA GLN A 11 -16.89 -7.62 -10.12
C GLN A 11 -15.75 -7.34 -9.14
N GLY A 12 -16.09 -6.84 -7.95
CA GLY A 12 -15.20 -6.65 -6.81
C GLY A 12 -14.90 -7.93 -6.03
N ALA A 13 -13.81 -7.93 -5.26
CA ALA A 13 -13.43 -9.02 -4.37
C ALA A 13 -14.50 -9.25 -3.28
N ARG A 14 -14.81 -10.53 -3.00
CA ARG A 14 -15.78 -10.93 -1.96
C ARG A 14 -15.04 -11.42 -0.71
N PHE A 15 -15.48 -10.95 0.46
CA PHE A 15 -14.94 -11.30 1.78
C PHE A 15 -15.88 -12.25 2.54
N ALA A 16 -15.35 -13.34 3.12
CA ALA A 16 -16.05 -14.23 4.05
C ALA A 16 -15.68 -13.88 5.50
N PHE A 17 -16.62 -14.01 6.45
CA PHE A 17 -16.42 -13.79 7.89
C PHE A 17 -16.86 -15.04 8.68
N ASP A 18 -16.12 -15.40 9.73
CA ASP A 18 -16.49 -16.38 10.77
C ASP A 18 -16.77 -15.62 12.08
N SER A 19 -17.89 -15.92 12.73
CA SER A 19 -18.45 -15.20 13.88
C SER A 19 -18.22 -15.88 15.24
N SER A 20 -17.20 -16.74 15.40
CA SER A 20 -17.09 -17.62 16.57
C SER A 20 -15.97 -17.33 17.60
N VAL A 21 -15.28 -16.18 17.57
CA VAL A 21 -14.11 -15.93 18.47
C VAL A 21 -14.39 -14.95 19.63
N GLU A 22 -15.60 -14.38 19.76
CA GLU A 22 -15.89 -13.37 20.79
C GLU A 22 -16.50 -13.91 22.10
N GLN A 23 -16.34 -15.20 22.41
CA GLN A 23 -17.02 -15.81 23.57
C GLN A 23 -16.13 -16.52 24.61
N GLN A 24 -14.81 -16.25 24.66
CA GLN A 24 -13.92 -16.87 25.67
C GLN A 24 -12.97 -15.91 26.41
N ARG A 25 -13.45 -14.73 26.82
CA ARG A 25 -12.77 -13.91 27.85
C ARG A 25 -13.72 -13.26 28.84
N ILE A 26 -14.59 -14.05 29.46
CA ILE A 26 -15.16 -13.71 30.76
C ILE A 26 -15.19 -15.03 31.53
N ASP A 27 -14.34 -15.15 32.55
CA ASP A 27 -14.49 -15.96 33.78
C ASP A 27 -13.14 -15.99 34.54
N ASP A 28 -12.95 -15.07 35.50
CA ASP A 28 -12.82 -15.41 36.93
C ASP A 28 -12.56 -14.16 37.82
N PRO A 29 -13.03 -14.15 39.09
CA PRO A 29 -13.29 -12.93 39.88
C PRO A 29 -12.22 -12.66 40.96
N LEU A 30 -12.17 -11.43 41.50
CA LEU A 30 -11.92 -11.15 42.93
C LEU A 30 -12.14 -9.66 43.28
N ALA A 31 -13.20 -9.44 44.07
CA ALA A 31 -13.50 -8.45 45.11
C ALA A 31 -12.78 -7.08 45.22
N GLY A 32 -13.58 -6.01 45.43
CA GLY A 32 -13.17 -4.80 46.15
C GLY A 32 -14.12 -3.60 46.01
N ARG A 33 -15.03 -3.41 46.97
CA ARG A 33 -15.97 -2.26 47.08
C ARG A 33 -15.26 -0.92 47.39
N GLY A 34 -15.77 0.19 46.85
CA GLY A 34 -15.47 1.56 47.32
C GLY A 34 -16.20 2.65 46.51
N GLN A 35 -16.85 3.59 47.19
CA GLN A 35 -17.84 4.56 46.70
C GLN A 35 -17.32 5.78 45.91
N ALA A 36 -18.19 6.25 45.01
CA ALA A 36 -18.58 7.63 44.63
C ALA A 36 -17.53 8.77 44.53
N GLY A 37 -17.47 9.36 43.32
CA GLY A 37 -16.92 10.70 43.07
C GLY A 37 -17.23 11.18 41.65
N SER A 38 -18.20 12.08 41.51
CA SER A 38 -18.71 12.66 40.26
C SER A 38 -17.73 13.65 39.63
N ARG A 39 -17.49 13.57 38.29
CA ARG A 39 -17.19 14.70 37.36
C ARG A 39 -16.94 14.26 35.89
N PRO A 40 -17.02 15.17 34.90
CA PRO A 40 -18.06 15.24 33.87
C PRO A 40 -17.75 14.49 32.55
N VAL A 41 -18.84 14.20 31.83
CA VAL A 41 -18.89 13.55 30.52
C VAL A 41 -18.32 14.48 29.44
N PHE A 42 -17.21 14.09 28.81
CA PHE A 42 -16.76 14.64 27.53
C PHE A 42 -17.11 13.67 26.40
N GLY A 43 -18.01 14.11 25.51
CA GLY A 43 -18.02 13.86 24.07
C GLY A 43 -17.93 12.41 23.59
N ALA A 44 -19.07 11.85 23.20
CA ALA A 44 -19.18 10.64 22.40
C ALA A 44 -18.30 10.71 21.13
N HIS A 45 -17.25 9.89 21.09
CA HIS A 45 -16.55 9.55 19.85
C HIS A 45 -17.37 8.49 19.11
N GLY A 46 -17.93 8.85 17.96
CA GLY A 46 -18.51 7.88 17.03
C GLY A 46 -17.48 6.83 16.58
N PRO A 47 -17.92 5.65 16.11
CA PRO A 47 -17.04 4.54 15.78
C PRO A 47 -16.06 4.97 14.68
N ARG A 48 -14.76 4.85 15.00
CA ARG A 48 -13.67 4.95 14.03
C ARG A 48 -13.65 3.68 13.18
N PRO A 49 -13.17 3.72 11.92
CA PRO A 49 -12.93 2.50 11.16
C PRO A 49 -11.98 1.60 11.97
N PRO A 50 -12.28 0.30 12.17
CA PRO A 50 -11.35 -0.62 12.80
C PRO A 50 -10.13 -0.83 11.89
N GLY A 51 -8.93 -0.91 12.48
CA GLY A 51 -7.83 -1.63 11.84
C GLY A 51 -8.28 -3.09 11.69
N MET A 52 -8.54 -3.52 10.45
CA MET A 52 -9.10 -4.84 10.19
C MET A 52 -7.98 -5.87 10.08
N ASN A 53 -7.91 -6.80 11.02
CA ASN A 53 -7.15 -8.05 10.91
C ASN A 53 -7.96 -9.06 10.08
N PHE A 54 -7.33 -9.74 9.12
CA PHE A 54 -7.96 -10.87 8.41
C PHE A 54 -7.09 -12.14 8.41
N VAL A 55 -7.75 -13.27 8.70
CA VAL A 55 -7.20 -14.63 8.76
C VAL A 55 -7.25 -15.26 7.35
N SER A 56 -6.20 -16.02 6.98
CA SER A 56 -6.06 -16.67 5.66
C SER A 56 -6.89 -17.96 5.52
N GLY A 57 -7.48 -18.20 4.34
CA GLY A 57 -8.04 -19.50 3.93
C GLY A 57 -7.75 -19.82 2.46
N ASN A 58 -7.22 -21.03 2.19
CA ASN A 58 -6.63 -21.53 0.94
C ASN A 58 -7.64 -22.37 0.08
N PRO A 59 -7.30 -22.99 -1.08
CA PRO A 59 -7.87 -22.64 -2.38
C PRO A 59 -8.51 -23.84 -3.13
N ARG A 60 -9.45 -23.61 -4.07
CA ARG A 60 -9.75 -24.52 -5.20
C ARG A 60 -10.93 -24.00 -6.03
N ALA A 61 -10.66 -23.52 -7.24
CA ALA A 61 -11.38 -23.91 -8.46
C ALA A 61 -10.86 -23.09 -9.65
N SER A 62 -10.39 -23.82 -10.64
CA SER A 62 -9.82 -23.40 -11.92
C SER A 62 -10.89 -23.02 -12.95
N SER A 63 -10.71 -21.89 -13.65
CA SER A 63 -10.90 -21.79 -15.11
C SER A 63 -10.45 -20.42 -15.69
N GLN A 64 -9.21 -20.47 -16.19
CA GLN A 64 -8.49 -19.75 -17.26
C GLN A 64 -9.31 -18.99 -18.37
N PRO A 65 -8.67 -18.10 -19.19
CA PRO A 65 -8.95 -16.66 -19.28
C PRO A 65 -9.03 -16.11 -20.73
N PHE A 66 -9.32 -14.81 -20.92
CA PHE A 66 -9.00 -14.05 -22.16
C PHE A 66 -8.86 -12.56 -21.83
N ASN A 67 -8.11 -11.71 -22.51
CA ASN A 67 -6.87 -11.78 -23.30
C ASN A 67 -6.49 -10.28 -23.45
N TYR A 68 -5.34 -9.85 -22.91
CA TYR A 68 -4.88 -8.48 -23.12
C TYR A 68 -4.17 -8.40 -24.47
N GLY A 69 -4.65 -7.53 -25.35
CA GLY A 69 -4.11 -7.30 -26.69
C GLY A 69 -2.58 -7.19 -26.70
N ALA A 70 -1.98 -7.89 -27.67
CA ALA A 70 -0.56 -8.05 -27.87
C ALA A 70 0.19 -6.71 -27.96
N TYR A 71 1.10 -6.47 -27.04
CA TYR A 71 2.27 -5.62 -27.27
C TYR A 71 3.46 -6.54 -27.59
N PRO A 72 4.26 -6.24 -28.62
CA PRO A 72 5.26 -7.17 -29.12
C PRO A 72 6.26 -7.54 -28.03
N SER A 73 6.40 -8.85 -27.83
CA SER A 73 7.47 -9.50 -27.08
C SER A 73 8.80 -9.11 -27.70
N GLY A 74 9.43 -8.08 -27.15
CA GLY A 74 10.77 -7.64 -27.49
C GLY A 74 11.76 -8.09 -26.44
N GLY A 75 12.29 -9.29 -26.62
CA GLY A 75 13.66 -9.66 -26.20
C GLY A 75 13.91 -9.85 -24.70
N ASN A 76 13.96 -11.12 -24.30
CA ASN A 76 14.75 -11.55 -23.15
C ASN A 76 16.15 -10.95 -23.22
N SER A 77 16.49 -10.09 -22.26
CA SER A 77 17.87 -9.99 -21.79
C SER A 77 17.84 -10.40 -20.33
N ALA A 78 18.47 -11.55 -20.07
CA ALA A 78 18.75 -12.06 -18.75
C ALA A 78 19.26 -10.90 -17.88
N LEU A 79 18.50 -10.56 -16.83
CA LEU A 79 18.96 -9.65 -15.79
C LEU A 79 20.12 -10.35 -15.06
N ALA A 80 21.30 -10.15 -15.62
CA ALA A 80 22.56 -10.70 -15.13
C ALA A 80 22.74 -10.29 -13.67
N HIS A 81 23.20 -11.27 -12.89
CA HIS A 81 23.19 -11.37 -11.44
C HIS A 81 23.87 -10.26 -10.62
N ASN A 82 24.34 -9.15 -11.19
CA ASN A 82 25.29 -8.28 -10.48
C ASN A 82 25.01 -6.76 -10.46
N ASN A 83 23.97 -6.24 -11.12
CA ASN A 83 23.77 -4.77 -11.23
C ASN A 83 22.40 -4.25 -10.77
N PHE A 84 21.95 -4.71 -9.59
CA PHE A 84 20.95 -3.98 -8.81
C PHE A 84 21.68 -3.07 -7.84
N PHE A 85 22.09 -1.89 -8.31
CA PHE A 85 22.46 -0.80 -7.41
C PHE A 85 21.43 0.30 -7.62
N PRO A 86 20.77 0.83 -6.58
CA PRO A 86 20.16 2.14 -6.69
C PRO A 86 21.27 3.11 -7.12
N SER A 87 21.00 3.93 -8.14
CA SER A 87 22.04 4.73 -8.76
C SER A 87 22.63 5.72 -7.74
N ASN A 88 23.94 5.64 -7.46
CA ASN A 88 24.65 6.61 -6.61
C ASN A 88 24.94 7.94 -7.32
N SER A 89 24.38 8.14 -8.51
CA SER A 89 24.68 9.29 -9.36
C SER A 89 23.55 10.33 -9.34
N ALA A 90 23.95 11.58 -9.06
CA ALA A 90 23.22 12.85 -9.11
C ALA A 90 22.32 13.23 -7.91
N THR A 91 22.74 14.32 -7.25
CA THR A 91 22.08 15.26 -6.33
C THR A 91 20.91 14.72 -5.49
N PRO A 92 21.06 14.61 -4.14
CA PRO A 92 19.96 14.31 -3.23
C PRO A 92 18.74 15.20 -3.48
N GLY A 93 17.53 14.61 -3.44
CA GLY A 93 16.28 15.37 -3.59
C GLY A 93 15.89 15.74 -5.04
N ARG A 94 16.46 15.08 -6.07
CA ARG A 94 15.98 15.27 -7.44
C ARG A 94 14.53 14.80 -7.56
N LYS A 95 13.64 15.72 -7.94
CA LYS A 95 12.23 15.38 -8.25
C LYS A 95 12.18 14.34 -9.36
N THR A 96 11.31 13.37 -9.19
CA THR A 96 10.93 12.35 -10.18
C THR A 96 10.54 13.01 -11.50
N ALA A 97 11.12 12.55 -12.61
CA ALA A 97 10.88 13.15 -13.93
C ALA A 97 9.46 12.84 -14.44
N ASP A 98 9.03 11.58 -14.32
CA ASP A 98 7.68 11.12 -14.63
C ASP A 98 7.23 10.10 -13.57
N ILE A 99 6.73 10.58 -12.43
CA ILE A 99 6.24 9.71 -11.35
C ILE A 99 4.94 8.97 -11.71
N PHE A 100 4.22 9.46 -12.71
CA PHE A 100 2.97 8.85 -13.14
C PHE A 100 3.27 7.61 -14.00
N GLY A 101 3.99 7.78 -15.11
CA GLY A 101 4.32 6.70 -16.05
C GLY A 101 5.59 5.91 -15.75
N GLY A 102 6.49 6.44 -14.91
CA GLY A 102 7.80 5.84 -14.63
C GLY A 102 7.71 4.43 -14.04
N PHE A 103 6.75 4.20 -13.14
CA PHE A 103 6.33 2.86 -12.73
C PHE A 103 4.86 2.82 -12.32
N PHE A 104 4.21 1.66 -12.39
CA PHE A 104 2.86 1.40 -11.94
C PHE A 104 2.65 -0.09 -11.66
N GLN A 105 1.59 -0.42 -10.92
CA GLN A 105 1.23 -1.81 -10.64
C GLN A 105 0.71 -2.52 -11.89
N SER A 106 1.14 -3.76 -12.14
CA SER A 106 0.58 -4.57 -13.23
C SER A 106 -0.65 -5.40 -12.82
N GLU A 107 -0.91 -5.54 -11.53
CA GLU A 107 -1.95 -6.41 -10.96
C GLU A 107 -2.70 -5.70 -9.83
N ASN A 108 -3.92 -6.15 -9.53
CA ASN A 108 -4.70 -5.63 -8.41
C ASN A 108 -4.16 -6.14 -7.05
N GLY A 109 -4.36 -5.35 -6.00
CA GLY A 109 -4.09 -5.75 -4.61
C GLY A 109 -2.97 -4.98 -3.90
N ASN A 110 -1.92 -4.54 -4.61
CA ASN A 110 -0.79 -3.81 -4.00
C ASN A 110 -0.95 -2.27 -4.04
N CYS A 111 -2.13 -1.77 -4.40
CA CYS A 111 -2.34 -0.35 -4.73
C CYS A 111 -1.93 0.62 -3.62
N ALA A 112 -2.23 0.31 -2.35
CA ALA A 112 -1.85 1.16 -1.24
C ALA A 112 -0.33 1.25 -1.04
N THR A 113 0.37 0.14 -1.21
CA THR A 113 1.84 0.14 -1.16
C THR A 113 2.41 0.97 -2.32
N ILE A 114 1.90 0.79 -3.54
CA ILE A 114 2.39 1.50 -4.72
C ILE A 114 2.09 3.00 -4.66
N SER A 115 0.89 3.38 -4.22
CA SER A 115 0.50 4.79 -4.04
C SER A 115 1.37 5.48 -3.00
N ALA A 116 1.66 4.82 -1.88
CA ALA A 116 2.54 5.35 -0.84
C ALA A 116 4.00 5.49 -1.33
N ILE A 117 4.52 4.53 -2.10
CA ILE A 117 5.86 4.62 -2.71
C ILE A 117 5.92 5.81 -3.67
N LYS A 118 4.93 5.98 -4.55
CA LYS A 118 4.85 7.12 -5.47
C LYS A 118 4.82 8.46 -4.73
N ALA A 119 3.95 8.57 -3.72
CA ALA A 119 3.86 9.77 -2.89
C ALA A 119 5.20 10.06 -2.18
N SER A 120 5.85 9.03 -1.63
CA SER A 120 7.14 9.15 -0.95
C SER A 120 8.26 9.60 -1.90
N MET A 121 8.34 8.99 -3.08
CA MET A 121 9.30 9.38 -4.12
C MET A 121 9.10 10.82 -4.59
N GLN A 122 7.84 11.23 -4.76
CA GLN A 122 7.52 12.59 -5.14
C GLN A 122 7.88 13.61 -4.04
N ARG A 123 7.69 13.24 -2.76
CA ARG A 123 7.94 14.12 -1.62
C ARG A 123 9.43 14.28 -1.33
N PHE A 124 10.16 13.17 -1.26
CA PHE A 124 11.53 13.15 -0.75
C PHE A 124 12.59 13.04 -1.85
N GLY A 125 12.24 12.41 -2.98
CA GLY A 125 13.15 12.08 -4.07
C GLY A 125 13.02 10.63 -4.50
N GLN A 126 13.41 10.32 -5.74
CA GLN A 126 13.20 9.00 -6.33
C GLN A 126 13.98 7.88 -5.62
N LYS A 127 15.21 8.15 -5.18
CA LYS A 127 16.12 7.08 -4.75
C LYS A 127 15.70 6.55 -3.36
N PRO A 128 15.97 5.28 -3.04
CA PRO A 128 15.75 4.77 -1.68
C PRO A 128 16.48 5.58 -0.60
N THR A 129 17.64 6.15 -0.92
CA THR A 129 18.41 7.04 -0.03
C THR A 129 17.78 8.41 0.19
N ASP A 130 16.84 8.83 -0.66
CA ASP A 130 16.07 10.05 -0.44
C ASP A 130 14.92 9.79 0.55
N ILE A 131 14.36 8.57 0.56
CA ILE A 131 13.21 8.20 1.39
C ILE A 131 13.64 7.66 2.75
N PHE A 132 14.62 6.75 2.80
CA PHE A 132 15.13 6.18 4.04
C PHE A 132 16.23 7.05 4.64
N LYS A 133 16.52 6.85 5.93
CA LYS A 133 17.59 7.60 6.61
C LYS A 133 18.97 7.16 6.12
N ASP A 134 19.15 5.87 5.89
CA ASP A 134 20.40 5.31 5.38
C ASP A 134 20.18 3.96 4.67
N VAL A 135 20.99 3.67 3.66
CA VAL A 135 20.97 2.41 2.90
C VAL A 135 22.42 1.97 2.69
N LYS A 136 22.85 0.93 3.41
CA LYS A 136 24.20 0.38 3.31
C LYS A 136 24.17 -0.96 2.60
N LYS A 137 25.08 -1.15 1.64
CA LYS A 137 25.29 -2.48 1.06
C LYS A 137 26.01 -3.38 2.05
N THR A 138 25.61 -4.64 2.12
CA THR A 138 26.27 -5.69 2.90
C THR A 138 26.78 -6.80 1.98
N ALA A 139 27.52 -7.77 2.53
CA ALA A 139 27.98 -8.93 1.76
C ALA A 139 26.81 -9.70 1.10
N ASN A 140 25.65 -9.76 1.77
CA ASN A 140 24.50 -10.60 1.38
C ASN A 140 23.29 -9.80 0.87
N GLY A 141 23.34 -8.48 0.92
CA GLY A 141 22.25 -7.61 0.49
C GLY A 141 22.42 -6.18 0.98
N TYR A 142 21.50 -5.72 1.83
CA TYR A 142 21.39 -4.33 2.27
C TYR A 142 20.97 -4.24 3.72
N HIS A 143 21.52 -3.26 4.43
CA HIS A 143 21.05 -2.82 5.73
C HIS A 143 20.43 -1.44 5.56
N VAL A 144 19.17 -1.28 5.94
CA VAL A 144 18.41 -0.05 5.76
C VAL A 144 18.02 0.49 7.12
N THR A 145 18.35 1.77 7.37
CA THR A 145 17.85 2.52 8.51
C THR A 145 16.74 3.45 8.04
N MET A 146 15.59 3.35 8.67
CA MET A 146 14.38 4.11 8.32
C MET A 146 14.33 5.42 9.12
N ARG A 147 13.50 6.38 8.68
CA ARG A 147 13.43 7.71 9.31
C ARG A 147 12.88 7.67 10.74
N ASP A 148 12.03 6.70 11.05
CA ASP A 148 11.49 6.46 12.38
C ASP A 148 12.40 5.63 13.30
N GLY A 149 13.64 5.37 12.88
CA GLY A 149 14.67 4.68 13.66
C GLY A 149 14.61 3.15 13.60
N LYS A 150 13.64 2.56 12.90
CA LYS A 150 13.65 1.10 12.65
C LYS A 150 14.70 0.73 11.61
N THR A 151 15.14 -0.52 11.66
CA THR A 151 16.11 -1.07 10.72
C THR A 151 15.59 -2.37 10.10
N VAL A 152 16.00 -2.63 8.86
CA VAL A 152 15.77 -3.92 8.20
C VAL A 152 17.06 -4.39 7.52
N ASP A 153 17.29 -5.71 7.57
CA ASP A 153 18.31 -6.38 6.78
C ASP A 153 17.63 -7.13 5.64
N LEU A 154 17.90 -6.70 4.41
CA LEU A 154 17.30 -7.23 3.20
C LEU A 154 18.34 -8.03 2.42
N THR A 155 18.07 -9.31 2.19
CA THR A 155 18.94 -10.16 1.35
C THR A 155 18.70 -9.89 -0.14
N ARG A 156 19.67 -10.25 -0.98
CA ARG A 156 19.48 -10.22 -2.46
C ARG A 156 18.32 -11.09 -2.92
N GLN A 157 18.08 -12.22 -2.25
CA GLN A 157 16.97 -13.13 -2.58
C GLN A 157 15.62 -12.51 -2.23
N GLU A 158 15.46 -11.92 -1.05
CA GLU A 158 14.23 -11.22 -0.66
C GLU A 158 13.93 -10.03 -1.58
N LEU A 159 14.96 -9.30 -2.01
CA LEU A 159 14.80 -8.24 -2.99
C LEU A 159 14.32 -8.78 -4.36
N GLN A 160 14.86 -9.92 -4.81
CA GLN A 160 14.42 -10.56 -6.05
C GLN A 160 12.96 -11.02 -5.95
N GLN A 161 12.60 -11.67 -4.84
CA GLN A 161 11.23 -12.10 -4.57
C GLN A 161 10.27 -10.91 -4.56
N ALA A 162 10.62 -9.82 -3.86
CA ALA A 162 9.82 -8.60 -3.84
C ALA A 162 9.68 -7.96 -5.22
N THR A 163 10.74 -7.93 -6.02
CA THR A 163 10.71 -7.37 -7.38
C THR A 163 9.73 -8.15 -8.26
N GLN A 164 9.80 -9.49 -8.22
CA GLN A 164 8.88 -10.36 -8.94
C GLN A 164 7.44 -10.20 -8.43
N HIS A 165 7.26 -10.17 -7.11
CA HIS A 165 5.96 -10.07 -6.46
C HIS A 165 5.27 -8.72 -6.69
N ALA A 166 6.03 -7.63 -6.71
CA ALA A 166 5.50 -6.29 -6.98
C ALA A 166 5.05 -6.13 -8.43
N GLY A 167 5.68 -6.84 -9.37
CA GLY A 167 5.28 -6.88 -10.78
C GLY A 167 5.28 -5.51 -11.47
N LEU A 168 6.11 -4.57 -11.01
CA LEU A 168 6.05 -3.19 -11.49
C LEU A 168 6.40 -3.09 -12.99
N LYS A 169 5.63 -2.28 -13.70
CA LYS A 169 5.83 -1.92 -15.12
C LYS A 169 5.94 -0.42 -15.24
N GLY A 170 6.50 0.10 -16.34
CA GLY A 170 6.64 1.54 -16.52
C GLY A 170 7.67 1.92 -17.57
N SER A 171 7.77 3.22 -17.83
CA SER A 171 8.68 3.80 -18.82
C SER A 171 10.11 4.00 -18.29
N ASP A 172 10.32 3.96 -16.97
CA ASP A 172 11.61 4.22 -16.32
C ASP A 172 12.14 2.98 -15.58
N PRO A 173 13.04 2.19 -16.20
CA PRO A 173 13.64 1.02 -15.56
C PRO A 173 14.42 1.31 -14.29
N ALA A 174 14.99 2.52 -14.13
CA ALA A 174 15.71 2.89 -12.91
C ALA A 174 14.72 3.16 -11.77
N MET A 175 13.64 3.88 -12.05
CA MET A 175 12.56 4.12 -11.08
C MET A 175 11.86 2.82 -10.66
N ILE A 176 11.67 1.87 -11.59
CA ILE A 176 11.16 0.53 -11.27
C ILE A 176 12.08 -0.18 -10.27
N LYS A 177 13.40 -0.16 -10.48
CA LYS A 177 14.36 -0.75 -9.54
C LYS A 177 14.28 -0.09 -8.17
N ASP A 178 14.28 1.25 -8.13
CA ASP A 178 14.17 2.01 -6.88
C ASP A 178 12.86 1.68 -6.14
N ALA A 179 11.74 1.62 -6.85
CA ALA A 179 10.42 1.29 -6.30
C ALA A 179 10.35 -0.16 -5.79
N SER A 180 10.91 -1.12 -6.53
CA SER A 180 10.98 -2.51 -6.10
C SER A 180 11.84 -2.67 -4.82
N PHE A 181 12.90 -1.88 -4.68
CA PHE A 181 13.69 -1.86 -3.44
C PHE A 181 12.87 -1.36 -2.26
N ILE A 182 12.15 -0.24 -2.42
CA ILE A 182 11.33 0.35 -1.36
C ILE A 182 10.18 -0.60 -0.98
N TYR A 183 9.58 -1.28 -1.97
CA TYR A 183 8.60 -2.34 -1.74
C TYR A 183 9.17 -3.50 -0.90
N ALA A 184 10.39 -3.94 -1.24
CA ALA A 184 11.08 -5.00 -0.49
C ALA A 184 11.36 -4.61 0.97
N VAL A 185 11.77 -3.36 1.21
CA VAL A 185 11.94 -2.82 2.56
C VAL A 185 10.62 -2.82 3.34
N SER A 186 9.53 -2.39 2.72
CA SER A 186 8.19 -2.42 3.33
C SER A 186 7.77 -3.86 3.70
N ALA A 187 7.98 -4.82 2.80
CA ALA A 187 7.69 -6.24 3.07
C ALA A 187 8.56 -6.79 4.21
N LYS A 188 9.84 -6.42 4.24
CA LYS A 188 10.74 -6.88 5.30
C LYS A 188 10.34 -6.32 6.66
N ARG A 189 9.88 -5.08 6.69
CA ARG A 189 9.32 -4.48 7.89
C ARG A 189 8.03 -5.17 8.34
N ALA A 190 7.12 -5.47 7.40
CA ALA A 190 5.92 -6.25 7.69
C ALA A 190 6.26 -7.61 8.32
N GLN A 191 7.25 -8.32 7.77
CA GLN A 191 7.76 -9.56 8.34
C GLN A 191 8.29 -9.35 9.77
N ASN A 192 9.22 -8.41 9.96
CA ASN A 192 9.86 -8.19 11.27
C ASN A 192 8.86 -7.80 12.37
N GLU A 193 7.78 -7.10 12.00
CA GLU A 193 6.72 -6.68 12.91
C GLU A 193 5.56 -7.69 13.01
N ASN A 194 5.72 -8.89 12.40
CA ASN A 194 4.73 -9.96 12.37
C ASN A 194 3.35 -9.51 11.85
N HIS A 195 3.34 -8.58 10.90
CA HIS A 195 2.11 -8.05 10.30
C HIS A 195 1.32 -9.20 9.65
N GLU A 196 0.06 -9.37 10.05
CA GLU A 196 -0.81 -10.47 9.63
C GLU A 196 -0.22 -11.88 9.85
N GLY A 197 0.60 -12.03 10.90
CA GLY A 197 1.23 -13.31 11.23
C GLY A 197 2.33 -13.72 10.25
N SER A 198 2.98 -12.75 9.59
CA SER A 198 4.07 -12.98 8.62
C SER A 198 5.45 -13.14 9.25
N GLY A 199 5.59 -13.12 10.57
CA GLY A 199 6.86 -13.10 11.32
C GLY A 199 7.91 -14.12 10.89
N HIS A 200 7.46 -15.29 10.43
CA HIS A 200 8.33 -16.40 10.04
C HIS A 200 8.42 -16.60 8.51
N SER A 201 7.78 -15.75 7.70
CA SER A 201 7.75 -15.93 6.24
C SER A 201 7.71 -14.60 5.51
N TYR A 202 8.80 -14.31 4.80
CA TYR A 202 8.87 -13.14 3.92
C TYR A 202 7.87 -13.24 2.76
N ALA A 203 7.60 -14.45 2.24
CA ALA A 203 6.57 -14.65 1.23
C ALA A 203 5.18 -14.25 1.76
N LYS A 204 4.85 -14.64 3.00
CA LYS A 204 3.59 -14.21 3.63
C LYS A 204 3.55 -12.70 3.87
N ALA A 205 4.69 -12.08 4.15
CA ALA A 205 4.77 -10.62 4.26
C ALA A 205 4.58 -9.93 2.90
N LEU A 206 5.01 -10.54 1.80
CA LEU A 206 4.70 -10.04 0.46
C LEU A 206 3.21 -10.15 0.14
N ASP A 207 2.58 -11.27 0.51
CA ASP A 207 1.15 -11.50 0.32
C ASP A 207 0.29 -10.49 1.09
N SER A 208 0.66 -10.15 2.34
CA SER A 208 -0.08 -9.16 3.13
C SER A 208 -0.04 -7.76 2.51
N LEU A 209 1.03 -7.41 1.79
CA LEU A 209 1.10 -6.15 1.04
C LEU A 209 0.18 -6.10 -0.20
N LYS A 210 -0.40 -7.24 -0.62
CA LYS A 210 -1.23 -7.38 -1.84
C LYS A 210 -2.70 -7.70 -1.52
N ASN A 211 -3.12 -7.67 -0.27
CA ASN A 211 -4.48 -8.03 0.12
C ASN A 211 -5.50 -6.87 0.01
N GLY A 212 -5.10 -5.69 -0.49
CA GLY A 212 -5.96 -4.52 -0.62
C GLY A 212 -6.07 -3.66 0.63
N GLU A 213 -5.07 -3.67 1.51
CA GLU A 213 -5.04 -2.84 2.72
C GLU A 213 -5.25 -1.33 2.44
N TYR A 214 -6.05 -0.65 3.29
CA TYR A 214 -6.33 0.79 3.23
C TYR A 214 -5.88 1.47 4.53
N THR A 215 -4.58 1.73 4.72
CA THR A 215 -4.13 2.18 6.04
C THR A 215 -2.96 3.14 6.02
N LYS A 216 -2.90 3.94 7.10
CA LYS A 216 -1.71 4.66 7.54
C LYS A 216 -0.50 3.72 7.72
N ASP A 217 -0.74 2.43 7.92
CA ASP A 217 0.29 1.44 8.22
C ASP A 217 1.26 1.28 7.06
N VAL A 218 0.85 1.56 5.82
CA VAL A 218 1.78 1.57 4.67
C VAL A 218 2.91 2.58 4.88
N PHE A 219 2.59 3.82 5.23
CA PHE A 219 3.61 4.84 5.49
C PHE A 219 4.43 4.53 6.75
N VAL A 220 3.81 3.87 7.75
CA VAL A 220 4.54 3.37 8.93
C VAL A 220 5.55 2.30 8.52
N ARG A 221 5.18 1.35 7.66
CA ARG A 221 6.10 0.33 7.12
C ARG A 221 7.18 0.89 6.21
N LEU A 222 7.00 2.09 5.68
CA LEU A 222 8.05 2.88 5.01
C LEU A 222 8.88 3.74 5.99
N GLY A 223 8.56 3.72 7.28
CA GLY A 223 9.26 4.45 8.33
C GLY A 223 8.98 5.94 8.33
N LEU A 224 7.82 6.33 7.79
CA LEU A 224 7.38 7.70 7.61
C LEU A 224 6.30 8.10 8.62
N LYS A 225 6.19 7.41 9.76
CA LYS A 225 5.14 7.65 10.77
C LYS A 225 5.09 9.10 11.27
N ASP A 226 6.25 9.76 11.35
CA ASP A 226 6.43 11.15 11.80
C ASP A 226 6.45 12.14 10.62
N HIS A 227 6.28 11.63 9.40
CA HIS A 227 6.25 12.38 8.14
C HIS A 227 4.92 12.23 7.38
N VAL A 228 3.90 11.69 8.05
CA VAL A 228 2.56 11.51 7.50
C VAL A 228 1.52 11.92 8.52
N ARG A 229 0.47 12.61 8.07
CA ARG A 229 -0.69 12.93 8.89
C ARG A 229 -1.99 12.67 8.14
N GLN A 230 -3.08 12.57 8.90
CA GLN A 230 -4.42 12.66 8.30
C GLN A 230 -4.55 14.03 7.61
N GLY A 231 -5.01 14.01 6.37
CA GLY A 231 -5.21 15.20 5.55
C GLY A 231 -6.66 15.41 5.17
N THR A 232 -6.87 16.39 4.30
CA THR A 232 -8.18 16.66 3.68
C THR A 232 -8.06 16.63 2.16
N LEU A 233 -9.19 16.44 1.47
CA LEU A 233 -9.22 16.61 0.01
C LEU A 233 -8.67 17.98 -0.44
N ARG A 234 -8.94 19.04 0.33
CA ARG A 234 -8.44 20.39 0.03
C ARG A 234 -6.92 20.46 0.12
N ASP A 235 -6.30 19.77 1.08
CA ASP A 235 -4.84 19.68 1.19
C ASP A 235 -4.26 19.13 -0.12
N LEU A 236 -4.81 18.03 -0.62
CA LEU A 236 -4.39 17.42 -1.88
C LEU A 236 -4.64 18.35 -3.08
N GLN A 237 -5.83 18.95 -3.17
CA GLN A 237 -6.19 19.88 -4.25
C GLN A 237 -5.37 21.17 -4.26
N SER A 238 -4.76 21.53 -3.13
CA SER A 238 -3.82 22.65 -2.98
C SER A 238 -2.38 22.30 -3.37
N GLY A 239 -2.12 21.05 -3.75
CA GLY A 239 -0.84 20.57 -4.23
C GLY A 239 0.01 19.83 -3.20
N MET A 240 -0.51 19.58 -1.98
CA MET A 240 0.15 18.66 -1.07
C MET A 240 0.19 17.26 -1.67
N VAL A 241 1.32 16.56 -1.44
CA VAL A 241 1.52 15.18 -1.90
C VAL A 241 0.97 14.22 -0.86
N GLY A 242 0.25 13.20 -1.30
CA GLY A 242 -0.38 12.25 -0.39
C GLY A 242 -1.05 11.11 -1.11
N THR A 243 -1.95 10.42 -0.41
CA THR A 243 -2.83 9.39 -0.95
C THR A 243 -4.28 9.70 -0.65
N ILE A 244 -5.16 9.21 -1.53
CA ILE A 244 -6.60 9.17 -1.31
C ILE A 244 -7.11 7.76 -1.59
N ASP A 245 -7.88 7.23 -0.65
CA ASP A 245 -8.54 5.92 -0.79
C ASP A 245 -10.03 6.14 -0.99
N LYS A 246 -10.57 5.65 -2.10
CA LYS A 246 -12.01 5.69 -2.43
C LYS A 246 -12.37 4.67 -3.50
N ASP A 247 -13.65 4.36 -3.60
CA ASP A 247 -14.24 3.57 -4.68
C ASP A 247 -14.03 4.25 -6.04
N VAL A 248 -13.60 3.47 -7.03
CA VAL A 248 -13.32 3.97 -8.39
C VAL A 248 -14.22 3.37 -9.48
N GLY A 249 -15.02 2.36 -9.14
CA GLY A 249 -15.91 1.63 -10.06
C GLY A 249 -17.26 1.22 -9.47
N GLY A 250 -17.67 1.80 -8.33
CA GLY A 250 -18.89 1.44 -7.61
C GLY A 250 -18.60 0.78 -6.26
N ALA A 251 -19.62 0.20 -5.62
CA ALA A 251 -19.46 -0.30 -4.27
C ALA A 251 -18.46 -1.47 -4.16
N GLY A 252 -17.59 -1.47 -3.15
CA GLY A 252 -16.57 -2.51 -2.96
C GLY A 252 -15.40 -2.46 -3.95
N THR A 253 -15.13 -1.29 -4.55
CA THR A 253 -14.07 -1.12 -5.56
C THR A 253 -13.01 -0.13 -5.13
N ALA A 254 -12.82 0.03 -3.83
CA ALA A 254 -11.89 0.99 -3.28
C ALA A 254 -10.47 0.78 -3.83
N HIS A 255 -9.82 1.90 -4.12
CA HIS A 255 -8.49 1.95 -4.66
C HIS A 255 -7.72 3.08 -3.97
N SER A 256 -6.48 2.80 -3.60
CA SER A 256 -5.57 3.82 -3.10
C SER A 256 -4.83 4.46 -4.26
N MET A 257 -4.96 5.77 -4.39
CA MET A 257 -4.31 6.57 -5.44
C MET A 257 -3.34 7.54 -4.81
N ALA A 258 -2.13 7.65 -5.38
CA ALA A 258 -1.25 8.76 -5.05
C ALA A 258 -1.85 10.03 -5.63
N VAL A 259 -1.72 11.16 -4.92
CA VAL A 259 -2.14 12.47 -5.44
C VAL A 259 -0.96 13.42 -5.43
N ILE A 260 -0.64 13.94 -6.61
CA ILE A 260 0.56 14.70 -6.90
C ILE A 260 0.16 15.93 -7.69
N GLY A 261 0.44 17.13 -7.16
CA GLY A 261 -0.01 18.38 -7.77
C GLY A 261 -1.54 18.50 -7.87
N GLY A 262 -2.27 17.82 -6.97
CA GLY A 262 -3.73 17.75 -6.99
C GLY A 262 -4.33 16.77 -7.99
N MET A 263 -3.52 16.02 -8.74
CA MET A 263 -3.95 15.03 -9.73
C MET A 263 -3.79 13.62 -9.18
N GLU A 264 -4.82 12.79 -9.35
CA GLU A 264 -4.78 11.37 -8.98
C GLU A 264 -3.89 10.59 -9.95
N GLU A 265 -3.02 9.75 -9.42
CA GLU A 265 -2.30 8.75 -10.21
C GLU A 265 -3.22 7.55 -10.42
N ARG A 266 -3.45 7.19 -11.69
CA ARG A 266 -4.37 6.14 -12.10
C ARG A 266 -3.70 5.19 -13.06
N TRP A 267 -3.22 4.06 -12.53
CA TRP A 267 -2.63 2.95 -13.30
C TRP A 267 -1.56 3.40 -14.30
N GLY A 268 -0.60 4.21 -13.86
CA GLY A 268 0.50 4.69 -14.69
C GLY A 268 0.19 5.98 -15.47
N LYS A 269 -0.96 6.61 -15.23
CA LYS A 269 -1.41 7.81 -15.95
C LYS A 269 -1.78 8.94 -14.99
N VAL A 270 -1.68 10.15 -15.50
CA VAL A 270 -2.30 11.33 -14.87
C VAL A 270 -3.81 11.17 -15.01
N GLY A 271 -4.48 11.02 -13.87
CA GLY A 271 -5.92 10.92 -13.78
C GLY A 271 -6.59 12.29 -13.74
N GLN A 272 -7.73 12.34 -13.05
CA GLN A 272 -8.46 13.58 -12.82
C GLN A 272 -7.92 14.32 -11.60
N ARG A 273 -8.33 15.58 -11.45
CA ARG A 273 -8.12 16.30 -10.19
C ARG A 273 -8.78 15.51 -9.04
N ALA A 274 -8.12 15.44 -7.89
CA ALA A 274 -8.64 14.72 -6.74
C ALA A 274 -10.05 15.22 -6.39
N THR A 275 -10.98 14.27 -6.27
CA THR A 275 -12.37 14.51 -5.87
C THR A 275 -12.73 13.76 -4.60
N ALA A 276 -13.76 14.22 -3.90
CA ALA A 276 -14.33 13.49 -2.78
C ALA A 276 -14.86 12.13 -3.22
N GLY A 277 -15.01 11.22 -2.28
CA GLY A 277 -15.53 9.89 -2.57
C GLY A 277 -15.97 9.17 -1.31
N LYS A 278 -16.22 7.89 -1.48
CA LYS A 278 -16.50 7.00 -0.37
C LYS A 278 -15.74 5.72 -0.56
N ILE A 279 -15.50 5.03 0.54
CA ILE A 279 -15.08 3.64 0.56
C ILE A 279 -16.33 2.87 0.93
N SER A 280 -16.60 1.76 0.27
CA SER A 280 -17.72 0.90 0.66
C SER A 280 -17.32 -0.57 0.64
N ASP A 281 -18.05 -1.36 1.40
CA ASP A 281 -17.93 -2.82 1.36
C ASP A 281 -19.05 -3.45 0.52
N GLY A 282 -18.89 -4.74 0.21
CA GLY A 282 -19.91 -5.51 -0.51
C GLY A 282 -21.21 -5.75 0.28
N ARG A 283 -21.34 -5.18 1.49
CA ARG A 283 -22.50 -5.30 2.38
C ARG A 283 -23.28 -3.98 2.51
N GLY A 284 -22.83 -2.93 1.83
CA GLY A 284 -23.50 -1.63 1.80
C GLY A 284 -23.09 -0.68 2.92
N HIS A 285 -22.05 -1.00 3.69
CA HIS A 285 -21.46 -0.02 4.60
C HIS A 285 -20.63 0.99 3.80
N GLU A 286 -20.70 2.25 4.19
CA GLU A 286 -20.00 3.34 3.53
C GLU A 286 -19.22 4.18 4.54
N TRP A 287 -18.00 4.54 4.15
CA TRP A 287 -17.13 5.44 4.88
C TRP A 287 -16.69 6.56 3.94
N LYS A 288 -16.36 7.71 4.51
CA LYS A 288 -15.78 8.82 3.74
C LYS A 288 -14.43 8.41 3.15
N GLU A 289 -14.01 9.07 2.07
CA GLU A 289 -12.64 8.92 1.56
C GLU A 289 -11.60 9.06 2.69
N ASN A 290 -10.57 8.23 2.65
CA ASN A 290 -9.43 8.37 3.53
C ASN A 290 -8.35 9.19 2.82
N VAL A 291 -7.83 10.22 3.48
CA VAL A 291 -6.78 11.08 2.92
C VAL A 291 -5.60 11.17 3.87
N LEU A 292 -4.43 10.80 3.36
CA LEU A 292 -3.16 10.96 4.06
C LEU A 292 -2.29 11.93 3.27
N VAL A 293 -1.59 12.82 3.97
CA VAL A 293 -0.65 13.76 3.36
C VAL A 293 0.72 13.65 4.00
N LEU A 294 1.75 13.74 3.16
CA LEU A 294 3.14 13.77 3.60
C LEU A 294 3.52 15.17 4.08
N THR A 295 4.26 15.24 5.18
CA THR A 295 4.70 16.48 5.83
C THR A 295 6.18 16.77 5.63
#